data_AF-A0A931UC18-F1
#
_entry.id   AF-A0A931UC18-F1
#
_cell.length_a   1.000
_cell.length_b   1.000
_cell.length_c   1.000
_cell.angle_alpha   90.00
_cell.angle_beta   90.00
_cell.angle_gamma   90.00
#
_symmetry.space_group_name_H-M   'P 1'
#
loop_
_entity.id
_entity.type
_entity.pdbx_description
1 polymer ?
#
loop_
_entity_poly.entity_id
_entity_poly.type
_entity_poly.pdbx_seq_one_letter_code
_entity_poly.pdbx_strand_id
1 'polypeptide(L)'
;ERMAASPGTKAYGTLSVWCQIHGRILDRVSVSPEAFFPRPKVKSTVLKIALYSEPRLSEETLPVLRGVVRAAFGQRRKTLSNALGGWLKKGRGEVEALLEREGIDPKRRGETLSVDEFIGLARALEKTEMIAKS
;
A
#
# COMPACT_ATOMS: atom_id res chain seq x y z
N GLU A 1 -12.37 1.53 9.64
CA GLU A 1 -12.12 0.19 9.04
C GLU A 1 -10.94 0.18 8.07
N ARG A 2 -11.04 0.82 6.90
CA ARG A 2 -10.00 0.75 5.83
C ARG A 2 -8.58 1.10 6.27
N MET A 3 -8.39 2.14 7.09
CA MET A 3 -7.05 2.55 7.56
C MET A 3 -6.33 1.41 8.32
N ALA A 4 -7.08 0.61 9.08
CA ALA A 4 -6.61 -0.51 9.90
C ALA A 4 -6.76 -1.88 9.24
N ALA A 5 -7.08 -1.93 7.96
CA ALA A 5 -7.27 -3.18 7.26
C ALA A 5 -5.92 -3.89 7.04
N SER A 6 -5.92 -5.21 7.18
CA SER A 6 -4.77 -6.07 6.87
C SER A 6 -4.72 -6.40 5.37
N PRO A 7 -3.54 -6.70 4.80
CA PRO A 7 -3.40 -7.16 3.43
C PRO A 7 -4.34 -8.32 3.08
N GLY A 8 -4.81 -8.37 1.84
CA GLY A 8 -5.71 -9.40 1.33
C GLY A 8 -7.18 -9.25 1.76
N THR A 9 -7.50 -8.31 2.66
CA THR A 9 -8.90 -8.07 3.06
C THR A 9 -9.63 -7.14 2.09
N LYS A 10 -10.96 -7.26 2.00
CA LYS A 10 -11.81 -6.39 1.18
C LYS A 10 -11.66 -4.90 1.51
N ALA A 11 -11.38 -4.59 2.78
CA ALA A 11 -11.20 -3.23 3.25
C ALA A 11 -9.79 -2.67 2.97
N TYR A 12 -8.81 -3.53 2.63
CA TYR A 12 -7.45 -3.11 2.33
C TYR A 12 -7.37 -2.37 1.00
N GLY A 13 -6.58 -1.30 0.99
CA GLY A 13 -6.49 -0.41 -0.15
C GLY A 13 -5.38 0.62 0.01
N THR A 14 -5.34 1.56 -0.93
CA THR A 14 -4.45 2.71 -0.94
C THR A 14 -4.44 3.46 0.41
N LEU A 15 -5.62 3.68 1.01
CA LEU A 15 -5.72 4.35 2.31
C LEU A 15 -5.07 3.55 3.45
N SER A 16 -5.15 2.22 3.42
CA SER A 16 -4.51 1.35 4.40
C SER A 16 -3.00 1.53 4.35
N VAL A 17 -2.41 1.46 3.14
CA VAL A 17 -0.98 1.63 2.93
C VAL A 17 -0.50 3.02 3.37
N TRP A 18 -1.21 4.08 2.97
CA TRP A 18 -0.84 5.44 3.37
C TRP A 18 -0.95 5.69 4.86
N CYS A 19 -1.96 5.17 5.56
CA CYS A 19 -1.99 5.34 7.01
C CYS A 19 -0.88 4.54 7.70
N GLN A 20 -0.66 3.30 7.27
CA GLN A 20 0.24 2.36 7.93
C GLN A 20 1.73 2.61 7.62
N ILE A 21 2.05 3.42 6.60
CA ILE A 21 3.43 3.87 6.38
C ILE A 21 3.88 4.93 7.37
N HIS A 22 2.94 5.75 7.86
CA HIS A 22 3.22 6.83 8.81
C HIS A 22 3.14 6.36 10.27
N GLY A 23 2.42 5.29 10.57
CA GLY A 23 2.36 4.76 11.93
C GLY A 23 1.76 3.37 12.05
N ARG A 24 1.94 2.77 13.23
CA ARG A 24 1.31 1.52 13.62
C ARG A 24 -0.03 1.80 14.28
N ILE A 25 -1.06 1.10 13.82
CA ILE A 25 -2.38 1.16 14.46
C ILE A 25 -2.34 0.24 15.68
N LEU A 26 -2.40 0.83 16.87
CA LEU A 26 -2.30 0.12 18.14
C LEU A 26 -3.65 -0.41 18.60
N ASP A 27 -4.70 0.36 18.37
CA ASP A 27 -6.04 0.04 18.87
C ASP A 27 -7.14 0.66 17.99
N ARG A 28 -8.33 0.07 18.05
CA ARG A 28 -9.54 0.56 17.41
C ARG A 28 -10.75 0.37 18.33
N VAL A 29 -11.46 1.45 18.61
CA VAL A 29 -12.67 1.43 19.43
C VAL A 29 -13.86 1.87 18.58
N SER A 30 -14.89 1.04 18.51
CA SER A 30 -16.15 1.42 17.85
C SER A 30 -16.96 2.31 18.79
N VAL A 31 -17.43 3.44 18.26
CA VAL A 31 -18.27 4.38 19.01
C VAL A 31 -19.67 4.37 18.40
N SER A 32 -20.66 4.12 19.25
CA SER A 32 -22.05 4.02 18.84
C SER A 32 -22.62 5.38 18.46
N PRO A 33 -23.53 5.48 17.46
CA PRO A 33 -24.19 6.75 17.09
C PRO A 33 -24.90 7.45 18.25
N GLU A 34 -25.39 6.68 19.23
CA GLU A 34 -26.08 7.15 20.45
C GLU A 34 -25.18 8.04 21.33
N ALA A 35 -23.86 7.99 21.15
CA ALA A 35 -22.90 8.83 21.87
C ALA A 35 -22.77 10.26 21.31
N PHE A 36 -23.53 10.63 20.27
CA PHE A 36 -23.41 11.92 19.57
C PHE A 36 -24.74 12.68 19.52
N PHE A 37 -24.67 14.02 19.55
CA PHE A 37 -25.81 14.91 19.30
C PHE A 37 -25.45 16.00 18.25
N PRO A 38 -26.22 16.15 17.15
CA PRO A 38 -27.30 15.26 16.72
C PRO A 38 -26.77 13.87 16.32
N ARG A 39 -27.62 12.85 16.42
CA ARG A 39 -27.24 11.45 16.16
C ARG A 39 -26.89 11.22 14.67
N PRO A 40 -25.69 10.69 14.34
CA PRO A 40 -25.33 10.35 12.97
C PRO A 40 -26.01 9.05 12.49
N LYS A 41 -26.08 8.86 11.17
CA LYS A 41 -26.64 7.64 10.53
C LYS A 41 -25.66 6.47 10.44
N VAL A 42 -24.39 6.68 10.79
CA VAL A 42 -23.30 5.71 10.63
C VAL A 42 -22.55 5.53 11.95
N LYS A 43 -21.92 4.36 12.13
CA LYS A 43 -21.04 4.08 13.28
C LYS A 43 -19.72 4.84 13.14
N SER A 44 -19.18 5.28 14.26
CA SER A 44 -17.86 5.91 14.35
C SER A 44 -16.80 4.91 14.82
N THR A 45 -15.53 5.21 14.56
CA THR A 45 -14.39 4.45 15.08
C THR A 45 -13.28 5.40 15.45
N VAL A 46 -12.78 5.26 16.68
CA VAL A 46 -11.56 5.94 17.14
C VAL A 46 -10.38 5.00 16.90
N LEU A 47 -9.29 5.53 16.33
CA LEU A 47 -8.06 4.79 16.08
C LEU A 47 -6.93 5.38 16.92
N LYS A 48 -6.19 4.53 17.63
CA LYS A 48 -4.93 4.91 18.25
C LYS A 48 -3.79 4.56 17.30
N ILE A 49 -3.07 5.58 16.83
CA ILE A 49 -1.95 5.41 15.89
C ILE A 49 -0.67 5.89 16.57
N ALA A 50 0.32 5.01 16.66
CA ALA A 50 1.68 5.37 17.04
C ALA A 50 2.47 5.71 15.78
N LEU A 51 2.77 6.99 15.58
CA LEU A 51 3.58 7.44 14.46
C LEU A 51 5.01 6.91 14.59
N TYR A 52 5.63 6.61 13.46
CA TYR A 52 7.07 6.33 13.45
C TYR A 52 7.84 7.61 13.78
N SER A 53 8.90 7.49 14.56
CA SER A 53 9.76 8.62 14.95
C SER A 53 10.49 9.23 13.76
N GLU A 54 10.74 8.41 12.73
CA GLU A 54 11.40 8.82 11.49
C GLU A 54 10.57 8.35 10.28
N PRO A 55 10.64 9.09 9.15
CA PRO A 55 10.06 8.63 7.90
C PRO A 55 10.60 7.25 7.50
N ARG A 56 9.70 6.35 7.07
CA ARG A 56 10.10 5.01 6.60
C ARG A 56 10.69 4.99 5.19
N LEU A 57 10.64 6.12 4.48
CA LEU A 57 11.10 6.30 3.11
C LEU A 57 11.73 7.69 2.99
N SER A 58 12.66 7.85 2.05
CA SER A 58 13.17 9.17 1.68
C SER A 58 12.16 9.91 0.79
N GLU A 59 12.40 11.21 0.58
CA GLU A 59 11.55 12.03 -0.29
C GLU A 59 11.61 11.57 -1.74
N GLU A 60 12.74 11.01 -2.18
CA GLU A 60 12.97 10.48 -3.52
C GLU A 60 12.23 9.16 -3.77
N THR A 61 12.17 8.27 -2.77
CA THR A 61 11.45 6.98 -2.91
C THR A 61 9.93 7.17 -2.82
N LEU A 62 9.43 8.25 -2.21
CA LEU A 62 7.99 8.45 -1.96
C LEU A 62 7.16 8.55 -3.27
N PRO A 63 7.58 9.29 -4.31
CA PRO A 63 6.95 9.25 -5.64
C PRO A 63 6.91 7.85 -6.25
N VAL A 64 7.98 7.06 -6.09
CA VAL A 64 8.06 5.69 -6.59
C VAL A 64 7.01 4.81 -5.91
N LEU A 65 6.94 4.85 -4.57
CA LEU A 65 5.91 4.14 -3.81
C LEU A 65 4.50 4.52 -4.29
N ARG A 66 4.25 5.81 -4.49
CA ARG A 66 2.95 6.30 -4.97
C ARG A 66 2.56 5.66 -6.29
N GLY A 67 3.52 5.54 -7.21
CA GLY A 67 3.36 4.85 -8.48
C GLY A 67 3.04 3.36 -8.32
N VAL A 68 3.83 2.65 -7.51
CA VAL A 68 3.63 1.22 -7.21
C VAL A 68 2.25 0.96 -6.62
N VAL A 69 1.87 1.71 -5.58
CA VAL A 69 0.56 1.58 -4.91
C VAL A 69 -0.57 1.88 -5.89
N ARG A 70 -0.44 2.92 -6.73
CA ARG A 70 -1.43 3.25 -7.75
C ARG A 70 -1.57 2.13 -8.78
N ALA A 71 -0.47 1.57 -9.26
CA ALA A 71 -0.49 0.45 -10.21
C ALA A 71 -1.15 -0.79 -9.60
N ALA A 72 -0.75 -1.16 -8.37
CA ALA A 72 -1.26 -2.32 -7.64
C ALA A 72 -2.78 -2.26 -7.39
N PHE A 73 -3.29 -1.11 -6.92
CA PHE A 73 -4.72 -0.96 -6.62
C PHE A 73 -5.57 -0.48 -7.81
N GLY A 74 -4.96 0.10 -8.85
CA GLY A 74 -5.65 0.52 -10.07
C GLY A 74 -6.09 -0.65 -10.96
N GLN A 75 -5.52 -1.83 -10.76
CA GLN A 75 -5.78 -3.04 -11.54
C GLN A 75 -6.02 -4.27 -10.63
N ARG A 76 -6.93 -4.16 -9.66
CA ARG A 76 -7.12 -5.15 -8.56
C ARG A 76 -7.34 -6.60 -8.99
N ARG A 77 -7.81 -6.85 -10.22
CA ARG A 77 -8.05 -8.19 -10.78
C ARG A 77 -6.82 -8.80 -11.48
N LYS A 78 -5.81 -7.99 -11.81
CA LYS A 78 -4.57 -8.45 -12.47
C LYS A 78 -3.57 -8.95 -11.42
N THR A 79 -2.68 -9.84 -11.85
CA THR A 79 -1.48 -10.17 -11.07
C THR A 79 -0.60 -8.94 -10.93
N LEU A 80 0.25 -8.92 -9.91
CA LEU A 80 1.16 -7.81 -9.62
C LEU A 80 2.12 -7.57 -10.80
N SER A 81 2.66 -8.63 -11.41
CA SER A 81 3.52 -8.52 -12.59
C SER A 81 2.84 -7.78 -13.75
N ASN A 82 1.57 -8.10 -14.01
CA ASN A 82 0.79 -7.44 -15.06
C ASN A 82 0.43 -5.99 -14.71
N ALA A 83 0.12 -5.71 -13.45
CA ALA A 83 -0.21 -4.37 -12.98
C ALA A 83 1.01 -3.42 -13.08
N LEU A 84 2.17 -3.89 -12.62
CA LEU A 84 3.42 -3.12 -12.65
C LEU A 84 3.99 -3.00 -14.06
N GLY A 85 3.96 -4.07 -14.87
CA GLY A 85 4.45 -4.03 -16.25
C GLY A 85 3.75 -2.97 -17.10
N GLY A 86 2.43 -2.83 -16.93
CA GLY A 86 1.67 -1.78 -17.62
C GLY A 86 2.04 -0.35 -17.17
N TRP A 87 2.41 -0.15 -15.91
CA TRP A 87 2.82 1.16 -15.40
C TRP A 87 4.26 1.50 -15.78
N LEU A 88 5.19 0.55 -15.63
CA LEU A 88 6.61 0.72 -15.93
C LEU A 88 6.91 0.72 -17.44
N LYS A 89 5.94 0.31 -18.28
CA LYS A 89 6.13 0.07 -19.72
C LYS A 89 7.29 -0.89 -19.99
N LYS A 90 7.42 -1.92 -19.14
CA LYS A 90 8.47 -2.94 -19.20
C LYS A 90 7.90 -4.30 -19.56
N GLY A 91 8.76 -5.18 -20.07
CA GLY A 91 8.40 -6.57 -20.35
C GLY A 91 8.00 -7.30 -19.08
N ARG A 92 7.08 -8.26 -19.19
CA ARG A 92 6.62 -9.08 -18.06
C ARG A 92 7.79 -9.78 -17.35
N GLY A 93 8.75 -10.32 -18.10
CA GLY A 93 9.91 -11.02 -17.54
C GLY A 93 10.81 -10.13 -16.67
N GLU A 94 11.02 -8.86 -17.05
CA GLU A 94 11.81 -7.90 -16.25
C GLU A 94 11.16 -7.64 -14.89
N VAL A 95 9.83 -7.50 -14.89
CA VAL A 95 9.05 -7.26 -13.67
C VAL A 95 8.98 -8.52 -12.81
N GLU A 96 8.81 -9.69 -13.40
CA GLU A 96 8.81 -10.97 -12.67
C GLU A 96 10.15 -11.21 -11.98
N ALA A 97 11.27 -11.00 -12.68
CA ALA A 97 12.61 -11.12 -12.10
C ALA A 97 12.84 -10.14 -10.94
N LEU A 98 12.36 -8.89 -11.05
CA LEU A 98 12.39 -7.93 -9.95
C LEU A 98 11.60 -8.42 -8.74
N LEU A 99 10.36 -8.87 -8.95
CA LEU A 99 9.49 -9.34 -7.86
C LEU A 99 10.08 -10.56 -7.16
N GLU A 100 10.61 -11.52 -7.91
CA GLU A 100 11.27 -12.71 -7.37
C GLU A 100 12.51 -12.34 -6.53
N ARG A 101 13.31 -11.38 -6.99
CA ARG A 101 14.48 -10.89 -6.23
C ARG A 101 14.08 -10.26 -4.89
N GLU A 102 12.94 -9.57 -4.85
CA GLU A 102 12.39 -9.00 -3.61
C GLU A 102 11.56 -10.03 -2.79
N GLY A 103 11.55 -11.31 -3.19
CA GLY A 103 10.85 -12.38 -2.47
C GLY A 103 9.33 -12.34 -2.61
N ILE A 104 8.80 -11.67 -3.65
CA ILE A 104 7.37 -11.50 -3.90
C ILE A 104 6.95 -12.41 -5.06
N ASP A 105 6.00 -13.32 -4.82
CA ASP A 105 5.41 -14.13 -5.90
C ASP A 105 4.75 -13.21 -6.97
N PRO A 106 5.21 -13.23 -8.24
CA PRO A 106 4.69 -12.36 -9.28
C PRO A 106 3.21 -12.58 -9.62
N LYS A 107 2.65 -13.73 -9.27
CA LYS A 107 1.25 -14.09 -9.50
C LYS A 107 0.31 -13.52 -8.43
N ARG A 108 0.84 -13.05 -7.30
CA ARG A 108 0.05 -12.38 -6.25
C ARG A 108 -0.68 -11.17 -6.82
N ARG A 109 -1.80 -10.82 -6.21
CA ARG A 109 -2.50 -9.55 -6.50
C ARG A 109 -1.90 -8.45 -5.63
N GLY A 110 -1.90 -7.22 -6.16
CA GLY A 110 -1.35 -6.06 -5.45
C GLY A 110 -1.96 -5.82 -4.06
N GLU A 111 -3.25 -6.13 -3.88
CA GLU A 111 -3.92 -5.99 -2.58
C GLU A 111 -3.48 -7.01 -1.51
N THR A 112 -2.67 -8.01 -1.87
CA THR A 112 -2.11 -8.96 -0.92
C THR A 112 -0.75 -8.52 -0.37
N LEU A 113 -0.17 -7.44 -0.88
CA LEU A 113 1.12 -6.93 -0.42
C LEU A 113 0.97 -6.19 0.90
N SER A 114 1.86 -6.49 1.84
CA SER A 114 2.10 -5.73 3.05
C SER A 114 2.72 -4.36 2.74
N VAL A 115 2.63 -3.44 3.70
CA VAL A 115 3.27 -2.13 3.60
C VAL A 115 4.78 -2.24 3.46
N ASP A 116 5.39 -3.22 4.13
CA ASP A 116 6.83 -3.44 4.09
C ASP A 116 7.28 -3.97 2.72
N GLU A 117 6.49 -4.85 2.10
CA GLU A 117 6.72 -5.28 0.71
C GLU A 117 6.57 -4.12 -0.28
N PHE A 118 5.59 -3.23 -0.09
CA PHE A 118 5.47 -2.02 -0.91
C PHE A 118 6.68 -1.08 -0.78
N ILE A 119 7.18 -0.88 0.45
CA ILE A 119 8.39 -0.09 0.73
C ILE A 119 9.61 -0.73 0.07
N GLY A 120 9.79 -2.05 0.24
CA GLY A 120 10.90 -2.79 -0.34
C GLY A 120 10.93 -2.69 -1.86
N LEU A 121 9.78 -2.93 -2.49
CA LEU A 121 9.62 -2.83 -3.94
C LEU A 121 9.88 -1.41 -4.44
N ALA A 122 9.43 -0.37 -3.73
CA ALA A 122 9.68 1.01 -4.11
C ALA A 122 11.19 1.34 -4.08
N ARG A 123 11.90 0.93 -3.02
CA ARG A 123 13.36 1.09 -2.92
C ARG A 123 14.10 0.30 -4.00
N ALA A 124 13.63 -0.90 -4.33
CA ALA A 124 14.22 -1.72 -5.36
C ALA A 124 14.08 -1.09 -6.75
N LEU A 125 12.91 -0.52 -7.04
CA LEU A 125 12.62 0.20 -8.28
C LEU A 125 13.35 1.52 -8.41
N GLU A 126 13.63 2.20 -7.31
CA GLU A 126 14.44 3.41 -7.30
C GLU A 126 15.91 3.12 -7.63
N LYS A 127 16.43 1.99 -7.11
CA LYS A 127 17.79 1.52 -7.39
C LYS A 127 17.97 1.01 -8.80
N THR A 128 16.90 0.53 -9.44
CA THR A 128 16.94 0.12 -10.84
C THR A 128 16.59 1.32 -11.73
N GLU A 129 17.22 1.45 -12.90
CA GLU A 129 16.83 2.46 -13.90
C GLU A 129 15.50 2.09 -14.61
N MET A 130 14.62 1.33 -13.94
CA MET A 130 13.33 0.90 -14.46
C MET A 130 12.29 2.01 -14.43
N ILE A 131 12.52 3.05 -13.62
CA ILE A 131 11.71 4.26 -13.59
C ILE A 131 12.50 5.34 -14.31
N ALA A 132 11.92 5.89 -15.37
CA ALA A 132 12.47 7.07 -16.01
C ALA A 132 12.51 8.20 -14.97
N LYS A 133 13.72 8.66 -14.63
CA LYS A 133 13.89 9.89 -13.85
C LYS A 133 13.37 11.04 -14.72
N SER A 134 12.28 11.67 -14.29
CA SER A 134 11.84 12.95 -14.85
C SER A 134 12.75 14.08 -14.42
#